data_AF-A0A957GG47-F1
#
_entry.id   AF-A0A957GG47-F1
#
_cell.length_a   1.000
_cell.length_b   1.000
_cell.length_c   1.000
_cell.angle_alpha   90.00
_cell.angle_beta   90.00
_cell.angle_gamma   90.00
#
_symmetry.space_group_name_H-M   'P 1'
#
loop_
_entity.id
_entity.type
_entity.pdbx_description
1 polymer ?
#
loop_
_entity_poly.entity_id
_entity_poly.type
_entity_poly.pdbx_seq_one_letter_code
_entity_poly.pdbx_strand_id
1 'polypeptide(L)' 'MDAGKAQAYDEAANWLARAKPIYLAADKAEAWRSYLDGLLETHRRKYKLVPMLRKIR' A
#
# COMPACT_ATOMS: atom_id res chain seq x y z
N MET A 1 9.28 16.07 -14.49
CA MET A 1 9.29 14.85 -15.32
C MET A 1 9.39 13.66 -14.37
N ASP A 2 8.26 13.10 -13.92
CA ASP A 2 8.23 11.95 -12.97
C ASP A 2 7.16 10.92 -13.36
N ALA A 3 6.78 10.86 -14.64
CA ALA A 3 5.71 10.00 -15.12
C ALA A 3 6.01 8.50 -14.87
N GLY A 4 7.26 8.07 -15.04
CA GLY A 4 7.66 6.67 -14.84
C GLY A 4 7.57 6.17 -13.39
N LYS A 5 7.76 7.05 -12.39
CA LYS A 5 7.64 6.65 -10.97
C LYS A 5 6.18 6.53 -10.54
N ALA A 6 5.28 7.31 -11.14
CA ALA A 6 3.86 7.24 -10.81
C ALA A 6 3.26 5.88 -11.19
N GLN A 7 3.66 5.32 -12.32
CA GLN A 7 3.21 4.01 -12.78
C GLN A 7 3.69 2.87 -11.87
N ALA A 8 4.92 2.97 -11.36
CA ALA A 8 5.45 2.01 -10.39
C ALA A 8 4.69 2.02 -9.05
N TYR A 9 4.24 3.19 -8.59
CA TYR A 9 3.43 3.29 -7.36
C TYR A 9 2.01 2.79 -7.57
N ASP A 10 1.42 3.03 -8.74
CA ASP A 10 0.11 2.51 -9.09
C ASP A 10 0.11 0.98 -9.15
N GLU A 11 1.14 0.41 -9.78
CA GLU A 11 1.34 -1.04 -9.84
C GLU A 11 1.53 -1.65 -8.44
N ALA A 12 2.34 -1.02 -7.59
CA ALA A 12 2.51 -1.45 -6.20
C ALA A 12 1.21 -1.40 -5.40
N ALA A 13 0.42 -0.33 -5.55
CA ALA A 13 -0.88 -0.22 -4.89
C ALA A 13 -1.87 -1.29 -5.41
N ASN A 14 -1.83 -1.61 -6.69
CA ASN A 14 -2.65 -2.64 -7.32
C ASN A 14 -2.27 -4.06 -6.87
N TRP A 15 -0.98 -4.33 -6.63
CA TRP A 15 -0.52 -5.57 -6.00
C TRP A 15 -1.00 -5.68 -4.55
N LEU A 16 -0.90 -4.60 -3.77
CA LEU A 16 -1.37 -4.57 -2.39
C LEU A 16 -2.90 -4.73 -2.29
N ALA A 17 -3.66 -4.15 -3.23
CA ALA A 17 -5.11 -4.34 -3.31
C ALA A 17 -5.49 -5.81 -3.54
N ARG A 18 -4.72 -6.53 -4.37
CA ARG A 18 -4.89 -7.98 -4.59
C ARG A 18 -4.44 -8.83 -3.41
N ALA A 19 -3.43 -8.38 -2.66
CA ALA A 19 -2.96 -9.06 -1.46
C ALA A 19 -3.95 -8.94 -0.29
N LYS A 20 -4.63 -7.79 -0.13
CA LYS A 20 -5.60 -7.53 0.95
C LYS A 20 -6.58 -8.70 1.20
N PRO A 21 -7.34 -9.20 0.20
CA PRO A 21 -8.27 -10.31 0.43
C PRO A 21 -7.57 -11.61 0.86
N ILE A 22 -6.33 -11.86 0.45
CA ILE A 22 -5.55 -13.04 0.86
C ILE A 22 -5.16 -12.94 2.33
N TYR A 23 -4.71 -11.75 2.77
CA TYR A 23 -4.39 -11.51 4.17
C TYR A 23 -5.63 -11.54 5.07
N LEU A 24 -6.77 -11.04 4.59
CA LEU A 24 -8.05 -11.13 5.29
C LEU A 24 -8.56 -12.58 5.38
N ALA A 25 -8.46 -13.35 4.30
CA ALA A 25 -8.83 -14.77 4.28
C ALA A 25 -7.92 -15.64 5.17
N ALA A 26 -6.68 -15.20 5.39
CA ALA A 26 -5.73 -15.86 6.27
C ALA A 26 -5.87 -15.46 7.76
N ASP A 27 -6.91 -14.69 8.13
CA ASP A 27 -7.09 -14.09 9.47
C ASP A 27 -5.90 -13.22 9.92
N LYS A 28 -5.07 -12.76 8.97
CA LYS A 28 -3.88 -11.94 9.20
C LYS A 28 -4.17 -10.45 9.02
N ALA A 29 -5.38 -10.03 9.37
CA ALA A 29 -5.82 -8.64 9.23
C ALA A 29 -4.96 -7.68 10.08
N GLU A 30 -4.57 -8.08 11.29
CA GLU A 30 -3.68 -7.28 12.15
C GLU A 30 -2.26 -7.16 11.58
N ALA A 31 -1.72 -8.27 11.04
CA ALA A 31 -0.41 -8.26 10.40
C ALA A 31 -0.41 -7.37 9.15
N TRP A 32 -1.49 -7.41 8.36
CA TRP A 32 -1.69 -6.52 7.21
C TRP A 32 -1.72 -5.05 7.62
N ARG A 33 -2.44 -4.74 8.70
CA ARG A 33 -2.53 -3.38 9.23
C ARG A 33 -1.17 -2.88 9.71
N SER A 34 -0.42 -3.70 10.45
CA SER A 34 0.93 -3.37 10.94
C SER A 34 1.92 -3.18 9.79
N TYR A 35 1.84 -4.03 8.75
CA TYR A 35 2.65 -3.90 7.55
C TYR A 35 2.35 -2.59 6.80
N LEU A 36 1.08 -2.25 6.61
CA LEU A 36 0.68 -0.99 5.97
C LEU A 36 1.08 0.24 6.79
N ASP A 37 1.00 0.16 8.12
CA ASP A 37 1.39 1.27 9.01
C ASP A 37 2.89 1.54 8.90
N GLY A 38 3.74 0.51 9.00
CA GLY A 38 5.19 0.66 8.79
C GLY A 38 5.56 1.14 7.39
N LEU A 39 4.81 0.73 6.36
CA LEU A 39 5.00 1.21 4.99
C LEU A 39 4.60 2.69 4.85
N LEU A 40 3.50 3.11 5.49
CA LEU A 40 3.05 4.50 5.57
C LEU A 40 4.04 5.37 6.35
N GLU A 41 4.61 4.88 7.45
CA GLU A 41 5.64 5.59 8.21
C GLU A 41 6.91 5.79 7.40
N THR A 42 7.39 4.71 6.76
CA THR A 42 8.60 4.74 5.89
C THR A 42 8.41 5.69 4.71
N HIS A 43 7.21 5.73 4.12
CA HIS A 43 6.90 6.55 2.96
C HIS A 43 6.07 7.81 3.29
N ARG A 44 6.02 8.25 4.55
CA ARG A 44 5.17 9.37 5.01
C ARG A 44 5.38 10.68 4.23
N ARG A 45 6.58 10.91 3.70
CA ARG A 45 6.92 12.11 2.89
C ARG A 45 6.49 12.01 1.42
N LYS A 46 6.02 10.85 0.96
CA LYS A 46 5.56 10.65 -0.42
C LYS A 46 4.05 10.90 -0.54
N TYR A 47 3.70 12.15 -0.81
CA TYR A 47 2.31 12.62 -0.97
C TYR A 47 1.50 11.92 -2.06
N LYS A 48 2.11 11.23 -3.04
CA LYS A 48 1.39 10.41 -4.02
C LYS A 48 1.12 8.98 -3.54
N LEU A 49 2.04 8.38 -2.79
CA LEU A 49 1.96 6.98 -2.36
C LEU A 49 1.08 6.84 -1.11
N VAL A 50 1.18 7.78 -0.17
CA VAL A 50 0.38 7.78 1.07
C VAL A 50 -1.14 7.74 0.82
N PRO A 51 -1.74 8.58 -0.05
CA PRO A 51 -3.18 8.48 -0.32
C PRO A 51 -3.56 7.17 -1.04
N MET A 52 -2.68 6.61 -1.88
CA MET A 52 -2.90 5.30 -2.51
C MET A 52 -2.90 4.18 -1.46
N LEU A 53 -1.94 4.16 -0.54
CA LEU A 53 -1.86 3.22 0.57
C LEU A 53 -3.03 3.36 1.56
N ARG A 54 -3.49 4.59 1.82
CA ARG A 54 -4.68 4.82 2.66
C ARG A 54 -5.97 4.30 2.04
N LYS A 55 -6.10 4.29 0.71
CA LYS A 55 -7.29 3.73 0.03
C LYS A 55 -7.44 2.23 0.20
N ILE A 56 -6.34 1.52 0.43
CA ILE A 56 -6.31 0.05 0.58
C ILE A 56 -6.18 -0.43 2.03
N ARG A 57 -5.94 0.48 2.99
CA ARG A 57 -6.02 0.19 4.44
C ARG A 57 -7.41 -0.31 4.86
#